data_AF-Q3TDH1-F1
#
_entry.id   AF-Q3TDH1-F1
#
_cell.length_a   1.000
_cell.length_b   1.000
_cell.length_c   1.000
_cell.angle_alpha   90.00
_cell.angle_beta   90.00
_cell.angle_gamma   90.00
#
_symmetry.space_group_name_H-M   'P 1'
#
loop_
_entity.id
_entity.type
_entity.pdbx_description
1 polymer ?
#
loop_
_entity_poly.entity_id
_entity_poly.type
_entity_poly.pdbx_seq_one_letter_code
_entity_poly.pdbx_strand_id
1 'polypeptide(L)' 'MDQQMALTWGLCYMALVALCWGHGVTEAEETVPLKTLQCYNDYTNHIIGSWADTEDAQGLINMTLYHQLEK' A
#
# COMPACT_ATOMS: atom_id res chain seq x y z
N MET A 1 -24.98 33.54 18.52
CA MET A 1 -24.97 32.07 18.76
C MET A 1 -23.91 31.38 17.88
N ASP A 2 -23.13 32.17 17.14
CA ASP A 2 -22.42 31.77 15.92
C ASP A 2 -20.93 31.53 16.17
N GLN A 3 -20.35 32.21 17.16
CA GLN A 3 -18.95 32.07 17.53
C GLN A 3 -18.65 30.73 18.20
N GLN A 4 -19.57 30.20 19.01
CA GLN A 4 -19.45 28.89 19.64
C GLN A 4 -19.55 27.74 18.61
N MET A 5 -20.36 27.95 17.57
CA MET A 5 -20.52 27.01 16.45
C MET A 5 -19.28 27.02 15.53
N ALA A 6 -18.70 28.19 15.28
CA ALA A 6 -17.45 28.32 14.54
C ALA A 6 -16.26 27.67 15.28
N LEU A 7 -16.18 27.85 16.60
CA LEU A 7 -15.14 27.23 17.44
C LEU A 7 -15.27 25.71 17.48
N THR A 8 -16.48 25.19 17.64
CA THR A 8 -16.71 23.73 17.63
C THR A 8 -16.40 23.11 16.27
N TRP A 9 -16.78 23.77 15.17
CA TRP A 9 -16.41 23.32 13.84
C TRP A 9 -14.89 23.35 13.60
N GLY A 10 -14.21 24.42 14.05
CA GLY A 10 -12.76 24.52 13.97
C GLY A 10 -12.05 23.42 14.76
N LEU A 11 -12.52 23.12 15.98
CA LEU A 11 -12.00 22.02 16.80
C LEU A 11 -12.24 20.65 16.15
N CYS A 12 -13.43 20.42 15.59
CA CYS A 12 -13.73 19.21 14.84
C CYS A 12 -12.80 19.05 13.63
N TYR A 13 -12.57 20.13 12.89
CA TYR A 13 -11.66 20.11 11.74
C TYR A 13 -10.22 19.79 12.14
N MET A 14 -9.72 20.40 13.22
CA MET A 14 -8.39 20.11 13.74
C MET A 14 -8.27 18.67 14.26
N ALA A 15 -9.31 18.12 14.88
CA ALA A 15 -9.35 16.72 15.31
C ALA A 15 -9.33 15.76 14.11
N LEU A 16 -10.09 16.05 13.05
CA LEU A 16 -10.08 15.26 11.81
C LEU A 16 -8.70 15.30 11.14
N VAL A 17 -8.08 16.47 11.05
CA VAL A 17 -6.73 16.62 10.49
C VAL A 17 -5.71 15.83 11.31
N ALA A 18 -5.78 15.89 12.65
CA ALA A 18 -4.89 15.14 13.53
C ALA A 18 -5.03 13.62 13.37
N LEU A 19 -6.27 13.11 13.21
CA LEU A 19 -6.55 11.70 12.97
C LEU A 19 -6.01 11.23 11.62
N CYS A 20 -6.13 12.05 10.57
CA CYS A 20 -5.61 11.73 9.25
C CYS A 20 -4.07 11.80 9.19
N TRP A 21 -3.42 12.65 9.99
CA TRP A 21 -1.97 12.85 9.99
C TRP A 21 -1.20 11.69 10.63
N GLY A 22 -1.80 11.03 11.64
CA GLY A 22 -1.21 9.85 12.30
C GLY A 22 -1.33 8.55 11.50
N HIS A 23 -2.15 8.55 10.45
CA HIS A 23 -2.31 7.44 9.52
C HIS A 23 -1.45 7.63 8.26
N GLY A 24 -0.36 8.39 8.37
CA GLY A 24 0.68 8.41 7.35
C GLY A 24 1.20 6.99 7.20
N VAL A 25 0.87 6.36 6.07
CA VAL A 25 1.33 5.06 5.55
C VAL A 25 2.32 4.45 6.53
N THR A 26 1.81 3.81 7.59
CA THR A 26 2.64 2.90 8.37
C THR A 26 3.11 1.93 7.33
N GLU A 27 4.40 1.99 7.00
CA GLU A 27 5.10 1.22 5.97
C GLU A 27 4.34 -0.08 5.78
N ALA A 28 3.45 -0.09 4.78
CA ALA A 28 2.39 -1.08 4.75
C ALA A 28 3.11 -2.41 4.73
N GLU A 29 2.85 -3.25 5.72
CA GLU A 29 3.62 -4.48 5.89
C GLU A 29 3.66 -5.18 4.54
N GLU A 30 4.87 -5.39 4.00
CA GLU A 30 5.01 -5.86 2.62
C GLU A 30 4.15 -7.11 2.41
N THR A 31 3.43 -7.15 1.29
CA THR A 31 2.57 -8.27 0.97
C THR A 31 3.41 -9.54 0.80
N VAL A 32 2.82 -10.72 1.05
CA VAL A 32 3.52 -12.01 0.88
C VAL A 32 4.12 -12.15 -0.53
N PRO A 33 3.42 -11.80 -1.64
CA PRO A 33 4.02 -11.78 -2.96
C PRO A 33 5.27 -10.90 -3.07
N LEU A 34 5.27 -9.71 -2.45
CA LEU A 34 6.42 -8.82 -2.52
C LEU A 34 7.58 -9.32 -1.66
N LYS A 35 7.31 -9.79 -0.43
CA LYS A 35 8.32 -10.37 0.47
C LYS A 35 9.01 -11.60 -0.10
N THR A 36 8.30 -12.38 -0.90
CA THR A 36 8.80 -13.63 -1.50
C THR A 36 9.31 -13.45 -2.94
N LEU A 37 9.19 -12.25 -3.51
CA LEU A 37 9.60 -11.99 -4.89
C LEU A 37 11.12 -12.12 -5.04
N GLN A 38 11.53 -13.03 -5.92
CA GLN A 38 12.91 -13.18 -6.35
C GLN A 38 12.96 -13.13 -7.88
N CYS A 39 13.83 -12.27 -8.40
CA CYS A 39 14.04 -12.12 -9.84
C CYS A 39 15.50 -12.44 -10.17
N TYR A 40 15.72 -13.43 -11.03
CA TYR A 40 17.04 -13.77 -11.56
C TYR A 40 17.10 -13.40 -13.04
N ASN A 41 18.20 -12.79 -13.46
CA ASN A 41 18.48 -12.50 -14.86
C ASN A 41 19.63 -13.38 -15.35
N ASP A 42 19.50 -13.96 -16.54
CA ASP A 42 20.58 -14.70 -17.19
C ASP A 42 21.56 -13.80 -17.96
N TYR A 43 21.33 -12.49 -17.94
CA TYR A 43 22.10 -11.43 -18.62
C TYR A 43 22.16 -11.57 -20.15
N THR A 44 21.33 -12.44 -20.72
CA THR A 44 21.19 -12.56 -22.17
C THR A 44 19.84 -12.02 -22.60
N ASN A 45 18.75 -12.70 -22.26
CA ASN A 45 17.40 -12.35 -22.71
C ASN A 45 16.29 -12.76 -21.72
N HIS A 46 16.61 -13.43 -20.60
CA HIS A 46 15.58 -13.96 -19.70
C HIS A 46 15.68 -13.40 -18.29
N ILE A 47 14.52 -12.96 -17.80
CA ILE A 47 14.28 -12.67 -16.39
C ILE A 47 13.31 -13.72 -15.89
N ILE A 48 13.71 -14.48 -14.87
CA ILE A 48 12.91 -15.49 -14.21
C ILE A 48 12.45 -14.93 -12.87
N GLY A 49 11.14 -14.70 -12.74
CA GLY A 49 10.51 -14.28 -11.50
C GLY A 49 9.91 -15.47 -10.75
N SER A 50 10.18 -15.57 -9.46
CA SER A 50 9.54 -16.51 -8.54
C SER A 50 8.93 -15.74 -7.39
N TRP A 51 7.68 -16.03 -7.03
CA TRP A 51 6.95 -15.39 -5.94
C TRP A 51 5.85 -16.35 -5.46
N ALA A 52 5.34 -16.13 -4.25
CA ALA A 52 4.25 -16.92 -3.67
C ALA A 52 3.11 -16.02 -3.22
N ASP A 53 1.89 -16.54 -3.28
CA ASP A 53 0.71 -15.92 -2.67
C ASP A 53 0.22 -16.77 -1.49
N THR A 54 -0.70 -16.22 -0.71
CA THR A 54 -1.40 -16.96 0.35
C THR A 54 -2.64 -17.65 -0.22
N GLU A 55 -2.88 -18.89 0.21
CA GLU A 55 -4.09 -19.65 -0.19
C GLU A 55 -5.38 -18.89 0.18
N ASP A 56 -5.37 -18.22 1.34
CA ASP A 56 -6.48 -17.39 1.81
C ASP A 56 -6.77 -16.21 0.88
N ALA A 57 -5.73 -15.53 0.37
CA ALA A 57 -5.91 -14.42 -0.57
C ALA A 57 -6.40 -14.91 -1.94
N GLN A 58 -5.92 -16.06 -2.40
CA GLN A 58 -6.26 -16.61 -3.72
C GLN A 58 -7.76 -16.90 -3.89
N GLY A 59 -8.48 -17.18 -2.79
CA GLY A 59 -9.93 -17.33 -2.81
C GLY A 59 -10.72 -16.03 -3.00
N LEU A 60 -10.06 -14.88 -2.83
CA LEU A 60 -10.68 -13.55 -2.85
C LEU A 60 -10.17 -12.68 -4.00
N ILE A 61 -8.87 -12.75 -4.28
CA ILE A 61 -8.19 -11.93 -5.28
C ILE A 61 -7.06 -12.73 -5.95
N ASN A 62 -6.96 -12.58 -7.26
CA ASN A 62 -5.80 -13.07 -8.01
C ASN A 62 -4.79 -11.95 -8.19
N MET A 63 -3.52 -12.25 -8.00
CA MET A 63 -2.43 -11.31 -8.16
C MET A 63 -1.64 -11.59 -9.44
N THR A 64 -1.24 -10.53 -10.15
CA THR A 64 -0.43 -10.62 -11.36
C THR A 64 0.85 -9.83 -11.14
N LEU A 65 2.00 -10.47 -11.37
CA LEU A 65 3.29 -9.78 -11.38
C LEU A 65 3.46 -9.01 -12.69
N TYR A 66 3.69 -7.71 -12.59
CA TYR A 66 4.01 -6.85 -13.74
C TYR A 66 5.49 -6.51 -13.75
N HIS A 67 6.11 -6.63 -14.92
CA HIS A 67 7.48 -6.19 -15.16
C HIS A 67 7.44 -4.93 -16.03
N GLN A 68 8.00 -3.83 -15.51
CA GLN A 68 8.10 -2.56 -16.21
C GLN A 68 9.58 -2.26 -16.50
N LEU A 69 9.90 -2.06 -17.78
CA LEU A 69 11.20 -1.53 -18.20
C LEU A 69 11.16 0.01 -18.04
N GLU A 70 12.11 0.60 -17.32
CA GLU A 70 12.26 2.06 -17.27
C GLU A 70 12.50 2.61 -18.69
N LYS A 71 11.92 3.79 -18.97
CA LYS A 71 12.00 4.47 -20.27
C LYS A 71 13.23 5.34 -20.38
#